data_AF-A0A960B203-F1
#
_entry.id   AF-A0A960B203-F1
#
_cell.length_a   1.000
_cell.length_b   1.000
_cell.length_c   1.000
_cell.angle_alpha   90.00
_cell.angle_beta   90.00
_cell.angle_gamma   90.00
#
_symmetry.space_group_name_H-M   'P 1'
#
loop_
_entity.id
_entity.type
_entity.pdbx_description
1 polymer ?
#
loop_
_entity_poly.entity_id
_entity_poly.type
_entity_poly.pdbx_seq_one_letter_code
_entity_poly.pdbx_strand_id
1 'polypeptide(L)'
;MTSPTSHPQHDADGYYDYHDHDDAAHLNALGYKSEFKRDMSPWANFSLGFTYLSPVVGIYTVFAFALATGGPPMIWSLIIVGLGQLLVALVFSEVVAQFPVAGGVYPWARRLWGRRYAWMTGWVYLVALLTTIASVTYGAGFYIAPFFGFDATVNNTIAFALALLALATAINFMGTKVLAKAAIIGFTAEIIGALVVGVWLLVAHRHHNLGVLFDSFGAGGDGNYMWAFAAAAL
;
A
#
# COMPACT_ATOMS: atom_id res chain seq x y z
N MET A 1 29.80 -41.06 -17.41
CA MET A 1 29.45 -39.87 -18.21
C MET A 1 28.91 -38.84 -17.25
N THR A 2 29.75 -37.86 -16.93
CA THR A 2 29.53 -36.82 -15.93
C THR A 2 28.63 -35.73 -16.51
N SER A 3 27.57 -35.38 -15.79
CA SER A 3 26.66 -34.28 -16.10
C SER A 3 27.43 -32.96 -16.24
N PRO A 4 27.08 -32.07 -17.19
CA PRO A 4 27.69 -30.76 -17.26
C PRO A 4 27.22 -29.93 -16.07
N THR A 5 28.14 -29.55 -15.19
CA THR A 5 27.92 -28.49 -14.20
C THR A 5 27.81 -27.17 -14.96
N SER A 6 26.61 -26.61 -15.06
CA SER A 6 26.39 -25.26 -15.57
C SER A 6 27.04 -24.27 -14.62
N HIS A 7 28.17 -23.70 -15.04
CA HIS A 7 28.79 -22.58 -14.33
C HIS A 7 27.88 -21.35 -14.43
N PRO A 8 27.73 -20.57 -13.34
CA PRO A 8 27.03 -19.28 -13.40
C PRO A 8 27.77 -18.34 -14.36
N GLN A 9 27.06 -17.76 -15.33
CA GLN A 9 27.61 -16.69 -16.16
C GLN A 9 27.45 -15.35 -15.44
N HIS A 10 28.55 -14.61 -15.38
CA HIS A 10 28.61 -13.28 -14.80
C HIS A 10 28.21 -12.26 -15.87
N ASP A 11 27.08 -11.60 -15.71
CA ASP A 11 26.77 -10.40 -16.46
C ASP A 11 27.48 -9.18 -15.86
N ALA A 12 27.87 -8.23 -16.71
CA ALA A 12 28.72 -7.08 -16.38
C ALA A 12 28.16 -6.12 -15.31
N ASP A 13 26.91 -6.33 -14.87
CA ASP A 13 26.17 -5.48 -13.94
C ASP A 13 26.01 -6.11 -12.53
N GLY A 14 26.64 -7.26 -12.25
CA GLY A 14 26.74 -7.81 -10.90
C GLY A 14 25.42 -8.33 -10.30
N TYR A 15 24.46 -8.70 -11.14
CA TYR A 15 23.15 -9.18 -10.72
C TYR A 15 23.10 -10.72 -10.67
N TYR A 16 22.50 -11.29 -9.62
CA TYR A 16 22.44 -12.74 -9.40
C TYR A 16 21.39 -13.41 -10.33
N ASP A 17 21.86 -14.16 -11.32
CA ASP A 17 21.08 -14.93 -12.33
C ASP A 17 20.42 -16.23 -11.78
N TYR A 18 20.62 -16.57 -10.51
CA TYR A 18 20.22 -17.87 -9.97
C TYR A 18 18.69 -18.07 -9.87
N HIS A 19 17.92 -17.00 -9.64
CA HIS A 19 16.47 -17.10 -9.43
C HIS A 19 15.64 -17.16 -10.73
N ASP A 20 16.16 -16.64 -11.84
CA ASP A 20 15.38 -16.53 -13.07
C ASP A 20 15.24 -17.87 -13.81
N HIS A 21 16.26 -18.73 -13.74
CA HIS A 21 16.21 -20.07 -14.34
C HIS A 21 15.31 -21.03 -13.55
N ASP A 22 15.37 -20.98 -12.21
CA ASP A 22 14.54 -21.83 -11.33
C ASP A 22 13.05 -21.44 -11.41
N ASP A 23 12.73 -20.15 -11.39
CA ASP A 23 11.34 -19.69 -11.53
C ASP A 23 10.76 -19.97 -12.91
N ALA A 24 11.55 -19.83 -13.98
CA ALA A 24 11.11 -20.15 -15.33
C ALA A 24 10.88 -21.66 -15.51
N ALA A 25 11.73 -22.50 -14.89
CA ALA A 25 11.53 -23.94 -14.83
C ALA A 25 10.26 -24.29 -14.01
N HIS A 26 10.04 -23.61 -12.88
CA HIS A 26 8.85 -23.78 -12.06
C HIS A 26 7.58 -23.38 -12.83
N LEU A 27 7.57 -22.23 -13.51
CA LEU A 27 6.45 -21.77 -14.34
C LEU A 27 6.12 -22.77 -15.46
N ASN A 28 7.14 -23.30 -16.14
CA ASN A 28 6.95 -24.35 -17.14
C ASN A 28 6.33 -25.62 -16.53
N ALA A 29 6.75 -26.02 -15.33
CA ALA A 29 6.12 -27.15 -14.60
C ALA A 29 4.66 -26.87 -14.23
N LEU A 30 4.29 -25.60 -14.03
CA LEU A 30 2.91 -25.16 -13.82
C LEU A 30 2.10 -25.00 -15.12
N GLY A 31 2.70 -25.19 -16.29
CA GLY A 31 2.07 -25.05 -17.62
C GLY A 31 2.05 -23.62 -18.16
N TYR A 32 2.83 -22.70 -17.60
CA TYR A 32 2.94 -21.31 -18.05
C TYR A 32 4.29 -21.05 -18.72
N LYS A 33 4.27 -20.35 -19.86
CA LYS A 33 5.49 -19.87 -20.51
C LYS A 33 5.85 -18.49 -19.93
N SER A 34 7.10 -18.27 -19.54
CA SER A 34 7.56 -16.96 -19.06
C SER A 34 7.59 -15.97 -20.24
N GLU A 35 6.61 -15.07 -20.32
CA GLU A 35 6.50 -14.06 -21.38
C GLU A 35 6.89 -12.64 -20.93
N PHE A 36 7.05 -12.41 -19.63
CA PHE A 36 7.44 -11.10 -19.09
C PHE A 36 8.95 -10.99 -18.93
N LYS A 37 9.56 -9.97 -19.55
CA LYS A 37 10.95 -9.57 -19.24
C LYS A 37 11.00 -9.04 -17.81
N ARG A 38 11.77 -9.69 -16.95
CA ARG A 38 11.96 -9.32 -15.54
C ARG A 38 12.99 -8.20 -15.42
N ASP A 39 12.62 -7.01 -15.86
CA ASP A 39 13.53 -5.84 -15.88
C ASP A 39 13.54 -5.06 -14.54
N MET A 40 12.83 -5.52 -13.50
CA MET A 40 12.67 -4.80 -12.23
C MET A 40 13.48 -5.44 -11.09
N SER A 41 14.50 -4.70 -10.62
CA SER A 41 15.25 -5.02 -9.41
C SER A 41 14.34 -5.15 -8.17
N PRO A 42 14.69 -5.96 -7.15
CA PRO A 42 13.99 -6.07 -5.87
C PRO A 42 13.70 -4.72 -5.22
N TRP A 43 14.64 -3.77 -5.30
CA TRP A 43 14.45 -2.42 -4.78
C TRP A 43 13.42 -1.62 -5.59
N ALA A 44 13.38 -1.80 -6.90
CA ALA A 44 12.37 -1.20 -7.77
C ALA A 44 10.97 -1.81 -7.48
N ASN A 45 10.89 -3.13 -7.30
CA ASN A 45 9.65 -3.81 -6.91
C ASN A 45 9.16 -3.40 -5.52
N PHE A 46 10.05 -3.28 -4.54
CA PHE A 46 9.73 -2.78 -3.20
C PHE A 46 9.21 -1.34 -3.25
N SER A 47 9.91 -0.46 -3.97
CA SER A 47 9.52 0.95 -4.10
C SER A 47 8.16 1.09 -4.79
N LEU A 48 7.90 0.28 -5.82
CA LEU A 48 6.60 0.25 -6.50
C LEU A 48 5.50 -0.24 -5.55
N GLY A 49 5.76 -1.29 -4.77
CA GLY A 49 4.83 -1.80 -3.77
C GLY A 49 4.52 -0.80 -2.66
N PHE A 50 5.55 -0.12 -2.13
CA PHE A 50 5.39 0.94 -1.13
C PHE A 50 4.55 2.08 -1.69
N THR A 51 4.85 2.54 -2.91
CA THR A 51 4.12 3.64 -3.53
C THR A 51 2.67 3.29 -3.81
N TYR A 52 2.40 2.04 -4.19
CA TYR A 52 1.04 1.58 -4.49
C TYR A 52 0.11 1.63 -3.27
N LEU A 53 0.64 1.44 -2.05
CA LEU A 53 -0.16 1.30 -0.84
C LEU A 53 0.00 2.43 0.18
N SER A 54 0.85 3.43 -0.08
CA SER A 54 1.19 4.58 0.80
C SER A 54 0.37 4.62 2.10
N PRO A 55 0.90 4.04 3.20
CA PRO A 55 0.19 3.97 4.48
C PRO A 55 -0.13 5.36 5.05
N VAL A 56 0.68 6.35 4.68
CA VAL A 56 0.65 7.71 5.21
C VAL A 56 -0.64 8.42 4.83
N VAL A 57 -1.09 8.29 3.58
CA VAL A 57 -2.35 8.91 3.12
C VAL A 57 -3.54 8.36 3.91
N GLY A 58 -3.59 7.03 4.09
CA GLY A 58 -4.65 6.38 4.86
C GLY A 58 -4.66 6.82 6.32
N ILE A 59 -3.49 6.97 6.94
CA ILE A 59 -3.40 7.47 8.31
C ILE A 59 -3.92 8.91 8.38
N TYR A 60 -3.47 9.81 7.50
CA TYR A 60 -3.88 11.21 7.56
C TYR A 60 -5.39 11.42 7.41
N THR A 61 -6.05 10.65 6.53
CA THR A 61 -7.48 10.81 6.27
C THR A 61 -8.34 10.42 7.48
N VAL A 62 -7.92 9.42 8.27
CA VAL A 62 -8.68 8.94 9.44
C VAL A 62 -8.12 9.41 10.77
N PHE A 63 -6.93 10.04 10.80
CA PHE A 63 -6.23 10.42 12.03
C PHE A 63 -7.11 11.26 12.97
N ALA A 64 -7.81 12.26 12.42
CA ALA A 64 -8.68 13.12 13.21
C ALA A 64 -9.83 12.36 13.86
N PHE A 65 -10.44 11.42 13.13
CA PHE A 65 -11.50 10.55 13.65
C PHE A 65 -10.98 9.61 14.73
N ALA A 66 -9.85 8.93 14.48
CA ALA A 66 -9.24 8.01 15.42
C ALA A 66 -8.80 8.73 16.71
N LEU A 67 -8.19 9.92 16.58
CA LEU A 67 -7.77 10.73 17.72
C LEU A 67 -8.97 11.24 18.54
N ALA A 68 -10.03 11.70 17.87
CA ALA A 68 -11.24 12.17 18.54
C ALA A 68 -11.99 11.03 19.28
N THR A 69 -11.94 9.82 18.73
CA THR A 69 -12.68 8.66 19.27
C THR A 69 -11.90 7.95 20.38
N GLY A 70 -10.62 7.66 20.14
CA GLY A 70 -9.79 6.86 21.05
C GLY A 70 -8.79 7.66 21.87
N GLY A 71 -8.67 8.97 21.65
CA GLY A 71 -7.60 9.78 22.24
C GLY A 71 -6.21 9.37 21.73
N PRO A 72 -5.15 10.02 22.23
CA PRO A 72 -3.76 9.73 21.83
C PRO A 72 -3.31 8.26 21.90
N PRO A 73 -3.79 7.41 22.84
CA PRO A 73 -3.36 6.01 22.88
C PRO A 73 -3.85 5.19 21.68
N MET A 74 -4.74 5.74 20.83
CA MET A 74 -5.10 5.14 19.54
C MET A 74 -3.87 4.83 18.66
N ILE A 75 -2.74 5.51 18.85
CA ILE A 75 -1.50 5.24 18.11
C ILE A 75 -1.03 3.78 18.22
N TRP A 76 -1.33 3.11 19.35
CA TRP A 76 -0.97 1.72 19.57
C TRP A 76 -1.72 0.75 18.64
N SER A 77 -2.86 1.18 18.10
CA SER A 77 -3.58 0.40 17.08
C SER A 77 -2.72 0.20 15.83
N LEU A 78 -1.86 1.16 15.48
CA LEU A 78 -0.96 1.04 14.33
C LEU A 78 0.03 -0.12 14.51
N ILE A 79 0.52 -0.34 15.73
CA ILE A 79 1.43 -1.46 16.00
C ILE A 79 0.68 -2.78 15.89
N ILE A 80 -0.52 -2.88 16.47
CA ILE A 80 -1.33 -4.10 16.45
C ILE A 80 -1.71 -4.45 15.00
N VAL A 81 -2.22 -3.47 14.24
CA VAL A 81 -2.57 -3.65 12.83
C VAL A 81 -1.34 -3.96 11.99
N GLY A 82 -0.20 -3.31 12.25
CA GLY A 82 1.07 -3.59 11.58
C GLY A 82 1.54 -5.03 11.77
N LEU A 83 1.43 -5.56 13.00
CA LEU A 83 1.72 -6.98 13.28
C LEU A 83 0.75 -7.91 12.55
N GLY A 84 -0.54 -7.61 12.56
CA GLY A 84 -1.54 -8.37 11.79
C GLY A 84 -1.23 -8.37 10.30
N GLN A 85 -0.87 -7.23 9.74
CA GLN A 85 -0.52 -7.08 8.33
C GLN A 85 0.79 -7.81 7.97
N LEU A 86 1.75 -7.87 8.89
CA LEU A 86 2.97 -8.67 8.71
C LEU A 86 2.63 -10.16 8.60
N LEU A 87 1.73 -10.68 9.43
CA LEU A 87 1.28 -12.08 9.33
C LEU A 87 0.60 -12.35 7.98
N VAL A 88 -0.25 -11.43 7.51
CA VAL A 88 -0.87 -11.52 6.19
C VAL A 88 0.21 -11.54 5.09
N ALA A 89 1.21 -10.64 5.17
CA ALA A 89 2.31 -10.58 4.22
C ALA A 89 3.12 -11.89 4.17
N LEU A 90 3.36 -12.52 5.32
CA LEU A 90 4.05 -13.83 5.39
C LEU A 90 3.25 -14.94 4.70
N VAL A 91 1.93 -14.95 4.86
CA VAL A 91 1.07 -15.91 4.13
C VAL A 91 1.16 -15.67 2.62
N PHE A 92 1.08 -14.42 2.17
CA PHE A 92 1.20 -14.10 0.75
C PHE A 92 2.60 -14.40 0.20
N SER A 93 3.67 -14.23 0.98
CA SER A 93 5.03 -14.57 0.53
C SER A 93 5.18 -16.06 0.24
N GLU A 94 4.59 -16.92 1.06
CA GLU A 94 4.60 -18.38 0.81
C GLU A 94 3.82 -18.73 -0.46
N VAL A 95 2.64 -18.12 -0.65
CA VAL A 95 1.83 -18.35 -1.86
C VAL A 95 2.56 -17.89 -3.13
N VAL A 96 3.23 -16.73 -3.09
CA VAL A 96 4.00 -16.21 -4.23
C VAL A 96 5.21 -17.09 -4.53
N ALA A 97 5.91 -17.59 -3.50
CA ALA A 97 7.05 -18.50 -3.67
C ALA A 97 6.63 -19.83 -4.33
N GLN A 98 5.44 -20.35 -3.99
CA GLN A 98 4.91 -21.58 -4.58
C GLN A 98 4.28 -21.37 -5.97
N PHE A 99 3.68 -20.20 -6.21
CA PHE A 99 2.95 -19.90 -7.45
C PHE A 99 3.34 -18.51 -8.00
N PRO A 100 4.52 -18.39 -8.64
CA PRO A 100 5.00 -17.13 -9.24
C PRO A 100 4.24 -16.76 -10.53
N VAL A 101 2.93 -17.00 -10.57
CA VAL A 101 2.07 -16.81 -11.73
C VAL A 101 1.61 -15.35 -11.81
N ALA A 102 1.77 -14.73 -12.98
CA ALA A 102 1.24 -13.40 -13.25
C ALA A 102 -0.30 -13.40 -13.27
N GLY A 103 -0.93 -12.35 -12.75
CA GLY A 103 -2.40 -12.20 -12.74
C GLY A 103 -3.04 -12.03 -11.35
N GLY A 104 -2.23 -11.93 -10.29
CA GLY A 104 -2.69 -11.56 -8.95
C GLY A 104 -3.45 -12.66 -8.21
N VAL A 105 -4.45 -12.28 -7.42
CA VAL A 105 -5.16 -13.19 -6.50
C VAL A 105 -6.06 -14.20 -7.21
N TYR A 106 -6.49 -13.91 -8.44
CA TYR A 106 -7.43 -14.76 -9.18
C TYR A 106 -6.82 -16.11 -9.58
N PRO A 107 -5.64 -16.18 -10.23
CA PRO A 107 -4.95 -17.45 -10.51
C PRO A 107 -4.71 -18.30 -9.26
N TRP A 108 -4.31 -17.68 -8.14
CA TRP A 108 -4.10 -18.37 -6.87
C TRP A 108 -5.40 -18.97 -6.34
N ALA A 109 -6.48 -18.18 -6.29
CA ALA A 109 -7.79 -18.68 -5.86
C ALA A 109 -8.32 -19.80 -6.77
N ARG A 110 -8.08 -19.70 -8.09
CA ARG A 110 -8.49 -20.74 -9.05
C ARG A 110 -7.74 -22.04 -8.84
N ARG A 111 -6.45 -21.97 -8.51
CA ARG A 111 -5.60 -23.14 -8.27
C ARG A 111 -5.88 -23.78 -6.91
N LEU A 112 -6.05 -22.98 -5.87
CA LEU A 112 -6.20 -23.45 -4.49
C LEU A 112 -7.63 -23.90 -4.17
N TRP A 113 -8.63 -23.12 -4.58
CA TRP A 113 -10.02 -23.31 -4.16
C TRP A 113 -10.98 -23.63 -5.32
N GLY A 114 -10.52 -23.49 -6.56
CA GLY A 114 -11.29 -23.82 -7.76
C GLY A 114 -12.08 -22.65 -8.35
N ARG A 115 -12.80 -22.93 -9.44
CA ARG A 115 -13.39 -21.90 -10.32
C ARG A 115 -14.40 -20.98 -9.64
N ARG A 116 -15.25 -21.53 -8.75
CA ARG A 116 -16.32 -20.76 -8.09
C ARG A 116 -15.74 -19.65 -7.21
N TYR A 117 -14.77 -20.00 -6.36
CA TYR A 117 -14.15 -19.04 -5.46
C TYR A 117 -13.27 -18.05 -6.22
N ALA A 118 -12.55 -18.48 -7.25
CA ALA A 118 -11.81 -17.56 -8.11
C ALA A 118 -12.71 -16.48 -8.72
N TRP A 119 -13.89 -16.86 -9.22
CA TRP A 119 -14.86 -15.90 -9.76
C TRP A 119 -15.31 -14.89 -8.70
N MET A 120 -15.63 -15.35 -7.49
CA MET A 120 -16.00 -14.47 -6.38
C MET A 120 -14.84 -13.54 -6.00
N THR A 121 -13.62 -14.05 -5.88
CA THR A 121 -12.41 -13.28 -5.59
C THR A 121 -12.18 -12.19 -6.64
N GLY A 122 -12.41 -12.48 -7.93
CA GLY A 122 -12.33 -11.49 -9.00
C GLY A 122 -13.28 -10.31 -8.80
N TRP A 123 -14.54 -10.57 -8.46
CA TRP A 123 -15.53 -9.51 -8.20
C TRP A 123 -15.23 -8.71 -6.93
N VAL A 124 -14.86 -9.39 -5.84
CA VAL A 124 -14.49 -8.72 -4.60
C VAL A 124 -13.26 -7.83 -4.83
N TYR A 125 -12.27 -8.32 -5.57
CA TYR A 125 -11.08 -7.56 -5.94
C TYR A 125 -11.43 -6.33 -6.79
N LEU A 126 -12.31 -6.48 -7.79
CA LEU A 126 -12.76 -5.36 -8.62
C LEU A 126 -13.46 -4.28 -7.80
N VAL A 127 -14.42 -4.66 -6.95
CA VAL A 127 -15.14 -3.72 -6.08
C VAL A 127 -14.20 -3.04 -5.09
N ALA A 128 -13.26 -3.79 -4.51
CA ALA A 128 -12.26 -3.23 -3.61
C ALA A 128 -11.42 -2.15 -4.32
N LEU A 129 -10.95 -2.42 -5.55
CA LEU A 129 -10.19 -1.43 -6.32
C LEU A 129 -11.00 -0.17 -6.63
N LEU A 130 -12.26 -0.31 -7.05
CA LEU A 130 -13.13 0.83 -7.33
C LEU A 130 -13.37 1.70 -6.08
N THR A 131 -13.68 1.07 -4.95
CA THR A 131 -13.88 1.76 -3.67
C THR A 131 -12.60 2.44 -3.20
N THR A 132 -11.44 1.80 -3.35
CA THR A 132 -10.14 2.39 -2.98
C THR A 132 -9.85 3.64 -3.81
N ILE A 133 -10.04 3.59 -5.14
CA ILE A 133 -9.82 4.75 -6.01
C ILE A 133 -10.74 5.91 -5.62
N ALA A 134 -12.03 5.63 -5.38
CA ALA A 134 -12.99 6.63 -4.95
C ALA A 134 -12.62 7.25 -3.58
N SER A 135 -12.27 6.41 -2.61
CA SER A 135 -11.90 6.84 -1.25
C SER A 135 -10.65 7.73 -1.26
N VAL A 136 -9.59 7.30 -1.94
CA VAL A 136 -8.31 8.03 -2.01
C VAL A 136 -8.48 9.37 -2.72
N THR A 137 -9.20 9.42 -3.84
CA THR A 137 -9.42 10.67 -4.57
C THR A 137 -10.28 11.65 -3.79
N TYR A 138 -11.33 11.17 -3.11
CA TYR A 138 -12.15 12.00 -2.23
C TYR A 138 -11.35 12.55 -1.03
N GLY A 139 -10.57 11.68 -0.36
CA GLY A 139 -9.70 12.08 0.75
C GLY A 139 -8.66 13.12 0.33
N ALA A 140 -8.07 12.97 -0.86
CA ALA A 140 -7.13 13.95 -1.41
C ALA A 140 -7.82 15.28 -1.75
N GLY A 141 -9.05 15.24 -2.30
CA GLY A 141 -9.84 16.43 -2.63
C GLY A 141 -10.03 17.38 -1.44
N PHE A 142 -10.20 16.83 -0.23
CA PHE A 142 -10.35 17.59 1.01
C PHE A 142 -9.11 18.46 1.31
N TYR A 143 -7.91 17.96 1.03
CA TYR A 143 -6.66 18.70 1.23
C TYR A 143 -6.28 19.59 0.04
N ILE A 144 -6.67 19.21 -1.18
CA ILE A 144 -6.36 19.97 -2.40
C ILE A 144 -7.20 21.26 -2.49
N ALA A 145 -8.48 21.24 -2.08
CA ALA A 145 -9.32 22.43 -2.22
C ALA A 145 -8.75 23.67 -1.46
N PRO A 146 -8.35 23.55 -0.17
CA PRO A 146 -7.74 24.65 0.56
C PRO A 146 -6.39 25.13 -0.03
N PHE A 147 -5.63 24.23 -0.67
CA PHE A 147 -4.38 24.60 -1.34
C PHE A 147 -4.60 25.62 -2.46
N PHE A 148 -5.75 25.55 -3.14
CA PHE A 148 -6.15 26.51 -4.17
C PHE A 148 -7.02 27.66 -3.63
N GLY A 149 -7.14 27.81 -2.30
CA GLY A 149 -7.92 28.86 -1.66
C GLY A 149 -9.44 28.62 -1.64
N PHE A 150 -9.88 27.38 -1.85
CA PHE A 150 -11.30 27.00 -1.73
C PHE A 150 -11.57 26.35 -0.38
N ASP A 151 -12.75 26.60 0.18
CA ASP A 151 -13.20 25.86 1.36
C ASP A 151 -13.40 24.38 1.03
N ALA A 152 -13.07 23.50 1.99
CA ALA A 152 -13.25 22.04 1.90
C ALA A 152 -14.72 21.61 2.05
N THR A 153 -15.62 22.26 1.30
CA THR A 153 -17.04 21.86 1.21
C THR A 153 -17.18 20.54 0.45
N VAL A 154 -18.29 19.82 0.64
CA VAL A 154 -18.56 18.55 -0.06
C VAL A 154 -18.43 18.72 -1.59
N ASN A 155 -19.00 19.79 -2.14
CA ASN A 155 -18.97 20.04 -3.59
C ASN A 155 -17.55 20.31 -4.10
N ASN A 156 -16.77 21.12 -3.39
CA ASN A 156 -15.38 21.41 -3.78
C ASN A 156 -14.51 20.16 -3.66
N THR A 157 -14.64 19.42 -2.55
CA THR A 157 -13.94 18.14 -2.35
C THR A 157 -14.21 17.17 -3.49
N ILE A 158 -15.48 17.00 -3.88
CA ILE A 158 -15.86 16.14 -5.02
C ILE A 158 -15.27 16.68 -6.34
N ALA A 159 -15.34 17.99 -6.59
CA ALA A 159 -14.80 18.59 -7.82
C ALA A 159 -13.29 18.36 -7.95
N PHE A 160 -12.51 18.59 -6.88
CA PHE A 160 -11.07 18.34 -6.88
C PHE A 160 -10.74 16.85 -6.91
N ALA A 161 -11.54 15.99 -6.27
CA ALA A 161 -11.39 14.53 -6.38
C ALA A 161 -11.56 14.03 -7.82
N LEU A 162 -12.60 14.52 -8.52
CA LEU A 162 -12.84 14.18 -9.93
C LEU A 162 -11.74 14.73 -10.85
N ALA A 163 -11.24 15.94 -10.59
CA ALA A 163 -10.11 16.50 -11.32
C ALA A 163 -8.84 15.67 -11.13
N LEU A 164 -8.54 15.23 -9.90
CA LEU A 164 -7.42 14.35 -9.60
C LEU A 164 -7.58 12.98 -10.27
N LEU A 165 -8.79 12.41 -10.25
CA LEU A 165 -9.08 11.14 -10.91
C LEU A 165 -8.88 11.23 -12.43
N ALA A 166 -9.32 12.32 -13.05
CA ALA A 166 -9.10 12.57 -14.48
C ALA A 166 -7.60 12.70 -14.81
N LEU A 167 -6.84 13.43 -13.97
CA LEU A 167 -5.38 13.54 -14.12
C LEU A 167 -4.67 12.19 -13.98
N ALA A 168 -5.01 11.41 -12.94
CA ALA A 168 -4.43 10.09 -12.74
C ALA A 168 -4.73 9.14 -13.91
N THR A 169 -5.96 9.22 -14.45
CA THR A 169 -6.38 8.47 -15.63
C THR A 169 -5.58 8.88 -16.87
N ALA A 170 -5.37 10.19 -17.08
CA ALA A 170 -4.55 10.69 -18.18
C ALA A 170 -3.09 10.22 -18.09
N ILE A 171 -2.49 10.25 -16.89
CA ILE A 171 -1.13 9.74 -16.64
C ILE A 171 -1.06 8.24 -16.96
N ASN A 172 -2.10 7.47 -16.62
CA ASN A 172 -2.16 6.04 -16.90
C ASN A 172 -2.09 5.76 -18.42
N PHE A 173 -2.77 6.57 -19.24
CA PHE A 173 -2.71 6.45 -20.70
C PHE A 173 -1.35 6.82 -21.32
N MET A 174 -0.49 7.55 -20.62
CA MET A 174 0.86 7.92 -21.09
C MET A 174 1.88 6.77 -20.98
N GLY A 175 1.48 5.63 -20.44
CA GLY A 175 2.27 4.40 -20.38
C GLY A 175 3.04 4.20 -19.07
N THR A 176 3.51 2.97 -18.88
CA THR A 176 4.06 2.46 -17.61
C THR A 176 5.30 3.23 -17.12
N LYS A 177 6.12 3.76 -18.03
CA LYS A 177 7.31 4.55 -17.68
C LYS A 177 6.96 5.89 -17.03
N VAL A 178 5.90 6.56 -17.51
CA VAL A 178 5.44 7.83 -16.94
C VAL A 178 4.79 7.59 -15.59
N LEU A 179 3.96 6.54 -15.51
CA LEU A 179 3.35 6.10 -14.25
C LEU A 179 4.41 5.81 -13.18
N ALA A 180 5.47 5.06 -13.52
CA ALA A 180 6.55 4.75 -12.60
C ALA A 180 7.29 6.01 -12.09
N LYS A 181 7.51 7.01 -12.95
CA LYS A 181 8.11 8.28 -12.53
C LYS A 181 7.18 9.07 -11.60
N ALA A 182 5.90 9.17 -11.95
CA ALA A 182 4.90 9.85 -11.12
C ALA A 182 4.82 9.22 -9.72
N ALA A 183 4.84 7.89 -9.65
CA ALA A 183 4.90 7.13 -8.41
C ALA A 183 6.13 7.51 -7.57
N ILE A 184 7.34 7.45 -8.13
CA ILE A 184 8.58 7.78 -7.40
C ILE A 184 8.59 9.23 -6.90
N ILE A 185 8.08 10.18 -7.69
CA ILE A 185 7.96 11.59 -7.29
C ILE A 185 7.01 11.72 -6.10
N GLY A 186 5.83 11.11 -6.17
CA GLY A 186 4.85 11.10 -5.08
C GLY A 186 5.43 10.52 -3.79
N PHE A 187 6.06 9.35 -3.88
CA PHE A 187 6.73 8.69 -2.77
C PHE A 187 7.82 9.56 -2.12
N THR A 188 8.65 10.20 -2.94
CA THR A 188 9.74 11.06 -2.46
C THR A 188 9.17 12.31 -1.76
N ALA A 189 8.16 12.95 -2.37
CA ALA A 189 7.49 14.10 -1.79
C ALA A 189 6.80 13.76 -0.47
N GLU A 190 6.18 12.58 -0.37
CA GLU A 190 5.53 12.07 0.83
C GLU A 190 6.53 11.88 1.98
N ILE A 191 7.65 11.17 1.74
CA ILE A 191 8.67 10.96 2.78
C ILE A 191 9.24 12.29 3.26
N ILE A 192 9.60 13.17 2.33
CA ILE A 192 10.14 14.48 2.67
C ILE A 192 9.12 15.28 3.47
N GLY A 193 7.86 15.34 3.00
CA GLY A 193 6.79 16.06 3.67
C GLY A 193 6.53 15.53 5.08
N ALA A 194 6.38 14.22 5.25
CA ALA A 194 6.13 13.59 6.54
C ALA A 194 7.29 13.82 7.52
N LEU A 195 8.54 13.68 7.08
CA LEU A 195 9.72 13.90 7.92
C LEU A 195 9.88 15.38 8.28
N VAL A 196 9.77 16.29 7.32
CA VAL A 196 9.95 17.73 7.55
C VAL A 196 8.86 18.24 8.49
N VAL A 197 7.59 17.97 8.18
CA VAL A 197 6.46 18.41 9.02
C VAL A 197 6.51 17.73 10.38
N GLY A 198 6.77 16.43 10.43
CA GLY A 198 6.84 15.66 11.69
C GLY A 198 7.96 16.16 12.61
N VAL A 199 9.18 16.33 12.10
CA VAL A 199 10.31 16.85 12.87
C VAL A 199 10.05 18.29 13.31
N TRP A 200 9.52 19.12 12.42
CA TRP A 200 9.19 20.50 12.75
C TRP A 200 8.15 20.59 13.89
N LEU A 201 7.06 19.81 13.82
CA LEU A 201 6.06 19.76 14.89
C LEU A 201 6.65 19.26 16.21
N LEU A 202 7.53 18.25 16.18
CA LEU A 202 8.17 17.70 17.38
C LEU A 202 9.18 18.65 18.03
N VAL A 203 9.84 19.50 17.25
CA VAL A 203 10.86 20.43 17.77
C VAL A 203 10.24 21.78 18.15
N ALA A 204 9.38 22.35 17.30
CA ALA A 204 8.85 23.70 17.47
C ALA A 204 7.50 23.77 18.20
N HIS A 205 6.68 22.71 18.12
CA HIS A 205 5.29 22.71 18.60
C HIS A 205 4.96 21.55 19.56
N ARG A 206 5.96 21.02 20.27
CA ARG A 206 5.74 19.95 21.26
C ARG A 206 5.17 20.52 22.56
N HIS A 207 3.84 20.44 22.68
CA HIS A 207 3.11 20.87 23.88
C HIS A 207 2.98 19.78 24.96
N HIS A 208 3.04 18.50 24.58
CA HIS A 208 2.89 17.36 25.49
C HIS A 208 4.17 16.51 25.60
N ASN A 209 4.36 15.87 26.75
CA ASN A 209 5.41 14.86 26.93
C ASN A 209 4.98 13.51 26.32
N LEU A 210 5.89 12.53 26.27
CA LEU A 210 5.60 11.21 25.70
C LEU A 210 4.55 10.39 26.49
N GLY A 211 4.26 10.78 27.74
CA GLY A 211 3.20 10.15 28.55
C GLY A 211 1.80 10.34 27.93
N VAL A 212 1.63 11.34 27.05
CA VAL A 212 0.40 11.57 26.30
C VAL A 212 -0.07 10.32 25.56
N LEU A 213 0.85 9.47 25.10
CA LEU A 213 0.54 8.25 24.35
C LEU A 213 -0.20 7.17 25.19
N PHE A 214 -0.35 7.41 26.49
CA PHE A 214 -1.10 6.54 27.42
C PHE A 214 -2.25 7.27 28.11
N ASP A 215 -2.42 8.57 27.85
CA ASP A 215 -3.50 9.37 28.40
C ASP A 215 -4.61 9.52 27.34
N SER A 216 -5.78 8.95 27.62
CA SER A 216 -6.92 8.98 26.71
C SER A 216 -7.68 10.31 26.71
N PHE A 217 -7.35 11.24 27.63
CA PHE A 217 -8.08 12.49 27.83
C PHE A 217 -9.60 12.29 28.02
N GLY A 218 -9.99 11.19 28.69
CA GLY A 218 -11.38 10.87 28.96
C GLY A 218 -12.11 10.15 27.80
N ALA A 219 -11.42 9.79 26.72
CA ALA A 219 -11.98 8.90 25.71
C ALA A 219 -12.38 7.56 26.36
N GLY A 220 -13.59 7.09 26.07
CA GLY A 220 -14.23 5.94 26.72
C GLY A 220 -15.15 6.29 27.89
N GLY A 221 -15.10 7.53 28.41
CA GLY A 221 -15.94 8.00 29.51
C GLY A 221 -15.81 7.11 30.75
N ASP A 222 -16.93 6.80 31.39
CA ASP A 222 -16.99 5.89 32.55
C ASP A 222 -16.90 4.40 32.15
N GLY A 223 -16.88 4.11 30.85
CA GLY A 223 -16.86 2.76 30.30
C GLY A 223 -15.45 2.18 30.14
N ASN A 224 -15.39 0.94 29.64
CA ASN A 224 -14.11 0.32 29.31
C ASN A 224 -13.50 1.00 28.07
N TYR A 225 -12.30 1.57 28.24
CA TYR A 225 -11.52 2.21 27.18
C TYR A 225 -11.34 1.34 25.93
N MET A 226 -11.31 0.01 26.07
CA MET A 226 -11.17 -0.91 24.94
C MET A 226 -12.22 -0.73 23.84
N TRP A 227 -13.43 -0.27 24.18
CA TRP A 227 -14.43 0.02 23.17
C TRP A 227 -14.11 1.30 22.39
N ALA A 228 -13.60 2.33 23.06
CA ALA A 228 -13.16 3.56 22.40
C ALA A 228 -11.92 3.28 21.53
N PHE A 229 -10.98 2.47 22.02
CA PHE A 229 -9.80 2.05 21.27
C PHE A 229 -10.17 1.21 20.04
N ALA A 230 -11.10 0.26 20.16
CA ALA A 230 -11.58 -0.53 19.03
C ALA A 230 -12.36 0.32 18.02
N ALA A 231 -13.17 1.27 18.49
CA ALA A 231 -13.92 2.18 17.61
C ALA A 231 -13.00 3.14 16.84
N ALA A 232 -11.86 3.54 17.42
CA ALA A 232 -10.87 4.37 16.75
C ALA A 232 -10.14 3.64 15.59
N ALA A 233 -10.26 2.31 15.50
CA ALA A 233 -9.67 1.48 14.45
C ALA A 233 -10.63 1.17 13.28
N LEU A 234 -11.85 1.72 13.29
CA LEU A 234 -12.82 1.65 12.20
C LEU A 234 -12.52 2.68 11.11
#